data_AF-A0A812MKU3-F1
#
_entry.id   AF-A0A812MKU3-F1
#
_cell.length_a   1.000
_cell.length_b   1.000
_cell.length_c   1.000
_cell.angle_alpha   90.00
_cell.angle_beta   90.00
_cell.angle_gamma   90.00
#
_symmetry.space_group_name_H-M   'P 1'
#
loop_
_entity.id
_entity.type
_entity.pdbx_description
1 polymer ?
#
loop_
_entity_poly.entity_id
_entity_poly.type
_entity_poly.pdbx_seq_one_letter_code
_entity_poly.pdbx_strand_id
1 'polypeptide(L)'
;MTNGAEAKQALARGSHAILRDKANDLGHEGGNVKLRVEQARNRDAAAYSFMRHLHQVSVSEIVEVLEQCWKHLVKDIRSEHVALLCFYLLNVFAFMLVEWWRLSIVWAMRPWFVFLVWYTWDAVCCWKAVMRRRLRRSEPGSPSNKHRPEQGLRARSSLGLPQEEEIENLSDLLAANKDGEHAKDPDSPRKLQKRRAAASGVLPQVNGDGSLEEDIAPFLDMDHVHLTFWFFLWGRIFIGLGAWASMIFGGKDTPGILRYGLRRVFNDLGVWPHHVKNARSLAAELLLETTLSIYVREVETTGSLTVARFAIPDVPHYTQQGKCLQHAELLAEVDLTDRSDQVLMRATYGGAAIRADEAVILLNMACCYLVHPMLHAFSNWAADPESPDPTIRKYSIGTILYNYYGVNAFANWCDLGSWLGFCKVDAERFRTLISSCLVHGIPPHADIKKLKDHSRLVNFLLPVRSRFLYLFRKHQADFPGIDGEALFLATVVHPLDHYNLITMQKALDQGTLKEGYAEDLFVVRSAIMITSEKLFLTYLVNDFSFSGSSHPLFKDTYDFAKQRDQRFADEMECCVLR
;
A
#
# COMPACT_ATOMS: atom_id res chain seq x y z
N MET A 1 48.70 -23.95 -11.29
CA MET A 1 47.24 -23.68 -11.32
C MET A 1 46.48 -24.93 -10.85
N THR A 2 46.54 -25.30 -9.57
CA THR A 2 45.88 -26.52 -9.04
C THR A 2 45.28 -26.37 -7.63
N ASN A 3 45.14 -25.15 -7.08
CA ASN A 3 44.60 -24.95 -5.72
C ASN A 3 43.13 -24.45 -5.67
N GLY A 4 42.46 -24.31 -6.81
CA GLY A 4 41.06 -23.83 -6.85
C GLY A 4 40.00 -24.89 -6.59
N ALA A 5 40.28 -26.16 -6.90
CA ALA A 5 39.32 -27.25 -6.76
C ALA A 5 39.20 -27.73 -5.30
N GLU A 6 40.33 -27.82 -4.59
CA GLU A 6 40.34 -28.22 -3.17
C GLU A 6 39.73 -27.15 -2.27
N ALA A 7 39.98 -25.86 -2.55
CA ALA A 7 39.36 -24.76 -1.81
C ALA A 7 37.83 -24.73 -1.95
N LYS A 8 37.30 -25.03 -3.14
CA LYS A 8 35.84 -25.16 -3.37
C LYS A 8 35.26 -26.39 -2.68
N GLN A 9 35.99 -27.51 -2.65
CA GLN A 9 35.56 -28.70 -1.93
C GLN A 9 35.58 -28.50 -0.41
N ALA A 10 36.54 -27.75 0.12
CA ALA A 10 36.62 -27.40 1.54
C ALA A 10 35.47 -26.47 1.97
N LEU A 11 35.13 -25.46 1.15
CA LEU A 11 33.99 -24.56 1.41
C LEU A 11 32.64 -25.31 1.39
N ALA A 12 32.48 -26.26 0.46
CA ALA A 12 31.28 -27.09 0.37
C ALA A 12 31.14 -28.04 1.57
N ARG A 13 32.25 -28.60 2.06
CA ARG A 13 32.26 -29.47 3.27
C ARG A 13 31.97 -28.67 4.55
N GLY A 14 32.52 -27.45 4.68
CA GLY A 14 32.26 -26.57 5.82
C GLY A 14 30.80 -26.11 5.88
N SER A 15 30.22 -25.76 4.74
CA SER A 15 28.79 -25.37 4.65
C SER A 15 27.85 -26.54 4.99
N HIS A 16 28.22 -27.77 4.60
CA HIS A 16 27.47 -28.97 4.95
C HIS A 16 27.56 -29.34 6.43
N ALA A 17 28.69 -29.10 7.10
CA ALA A 17 28.84 -29.34 8.53
C ALA A 17 27.98 -28.37 9.36
N ILE A 18 27.98 -27.07 9.00
CA ILE A 18 27.19 -26.03 9.68
C ILE A 18 25.68 -26.29 9.56
N LEU A 19 25.22 -26.76 8.41
CA LEU A 19 23.81 -27.11 8.20
C LEU A 19 23.39 -28.39 8.94
N ARG A 20 24.33 -29.31 9.17
CA ARG A 20 24.09 -30.58 9.89
C ARG A 20 24.03 -30.35 11.40
N ASP A 21 24.89 -29.49 11.94
CA ASP A 21 24.86 -29.14 13.36
C ASP A 21 23.59 -28.34 13.70
N LYS A 22 23.19 -27.38 12.87
CA LYS A 22 21.90 -26.67 13.04
C LYS A 22 20.67 -27.59 12.92
N ALA A 23 20.75 -28.68 12.18
CA ALA A 23 19.66 -29.66 12.07
C ALA A 23 19.57 -30.58 13.30
N ASN A 24 20.69 -30.80 14.00
CA ASN A 24 20.72 -31.60 15.23
C ASN A 24 20.27 -30.79 16.47
N ASP A 25 20.49 -29.47 16.48
CA ASP A 25 20.03 -28.58 17.56
C ASP A 25 18.51 -28.34 17.55
N LEU A 26 17.84 -28.58 16.42
CA LEU A 26 16.40 -28.43 16.26
C LEU A 26 15.68 -29.79 16.40
N GLY A 27 15.77 -30.36 17.60
CA GLY A 27 14.99 -31.54 17.97
C GLY A 27 13.49 -31.31 17.78
N HIS A 28 12.89 -32.07 16.85
CA HIS A 28 11.45 -32.19 16.52
C HIS A 28 10.85 -31.43 15.31
N GLU A 29 11.59 -30.66 14.49
CA GLU A 29 11.04 -30.03 13.26
C GLU A 29 11.63 -30.56 11.92
N GLY A 30 12.14 -31.79 11.89
CA GLY A 30 12.92 -32.33 10.77
C GLY A 30 12.20 -32.42 9.41
N GLY A 31 10.86 -32.43 9.39
CA GLY A 31 10.08 -32.52 8.13
C GLY A 31 10.11 -31.23 7.29
N ASN A 32 9.92 -30.08 7.94
CA ASN A 32 9.83 -28.79 7.25
C ASN A 32 11.21 -28.27 6.80
N VAL A 33 12.27 -28.57 7.55
CA VAL A 33 13.63 -28.18 7.18
C VAL A 33 14.09 -28.92 5.92
N LYS A 34 13.78 -30.21 5.80
CA LYS A 34 14.15 -31.02 4.63
C LYS A 34 13.47 -30.49 3.36
N LEU A 35 12.17 -30.17 3.44
CA LEU A 35 11.42 -29.57 2.33
C LEU A 35 11.98 -28.20 1.90
N ARG A 36 12.33 -27.34 2.87
CA ARG A 36 12.90 -26.01 2.59
C ARG A 36 14.30 -26.10 1.97
N VAL A 37 15.14 -27.02 2.43
CA VAL A 37 16.47 -27.29 1.83
C VAL A 37 16.33 -27.83 0.41
N GLU A 38 15.34 -28.67 0.15
CA GLU A 38 15.06 -29.21 -1.18
C GLU A 38 14.50 -28.14 -2.14
N GLN A 39 13.61 -27.27 -1.66
CA GLN A 39 13.12 -26.11 -2.41
C GLN A 39 14.24 -25.11 -2.73
N ALA A 40 15.14 -24.83 -1.78
CA ALA A 40 16.30 -23.97 -2.02
C ALA A 40 17.26 -24.59 -3.06
N ARG A 41 17.56 -25.89 -2.94
CA ARG A 41 18.36 -26.63 -3.94
C ARG A 41 17.73 -26.60 -5.33
N ASN A 42 16.41 -26.74 -5.43
CA ASN A 42 15.71 -26.69 -6.71
C ASN A 42 15.73 -25.29 -7.34
N ARG A 43 15.65 -24.22 -6.52
CA ARG A 43 15.81 -22.83 -6.99
C ARG A 43 17.23 -22.56 -7.48
N ASP A 44 18.26 -23.00 -6.74
CA ASP A 44 19.66 -22.84 -7.13
C ASP A 44 19.99 -23.64 -8.39
N ALA A 45 19.46 -24.86 -8.52
CA ALA A 45 19.61 -25.68 -9.71
C ALA A 45 18.92 -25.05 -10.93
N ALA A 46 17.74 -24.44 -10.75
CA ALA A 46 17.03 -23.72 -11.81
C ALA A 46 17.79 -22.45 -12.25
N ALA A 47 18.31 -21.67 -11.31
CA ALA A 47 19.12 -20.48 -11.60
C ALA A 47 20.44 -20.85 -12.31
N TYR A 48 21.12 -21.91 -11.87
CA TYR A 48 22.34 -22.40 -12.50
C TYR A 48 22.07 -22.99 -13.90
N SER A 49 20.97 -23.73 -14.06
CA SER A 49 20.50 -24.23 -15.36
C SER A 49 20.20 -23.08 -16.31
N PHE A 50 19.50 -22.04 -15.85
CA PHE A 50 19.20 -20.84 -16.63
C PHE A 50 20.46 -20.08 -17.06
N MET A 51 21.42 -19.86 -16.15
CA MET A 51 22.70 -19.22 -16.49
C MET A 51 23.53 -20.04 -17.47
N ARG A 52 23.53 -21.37 -17.36
CA ARG A 52 24.18 -22.27 -18.32
C ARG A 52 23.48 -22.25 -19.67
N HIS A 53 22.16 -22.16 -19.68
CA HIS A 53 21.37 -22.05 -20.91
C HIS A 53 21.62 -20.70 -21.60
N LEU A 54 21.68 -19.59 -20.86
CA LEU A 54 22.06 -18.26 -21.39
C LEU A 54 23.45 -18.24 -22.04
N HIS A 55 24.39 -19.06 -21.56
CA HIS A 55 25.69 -19.24 -22.21
C HIS A 55 25.66 -20.12 -23.46
N GLN A 56 24.56 -20.84 -23.70
CA GLN A 56 24.38 -21.77 -24.82
C GLN A 56 23.34 -21.30 -25.84
N VAL A 57 22.52 -20.29 -25.50
CA VAL A 57 21.53 -19.70 -26.42
C VAL A 57 22.27 -19.05 -27.58
N SER A 58 22.03 -19.56 -28.78
CA SER A 58 22.57 -19.02 -30.02
C SER A 58 21.91 -17.67 -30.34
N VAL A 59 22.64 -16.79 -31.02
CA VAL A 59 22.08 -15.50 -31.50
C VAL A 59 20.82 -15.73 -32.35
N SER A 60 20.75 -16.85 -33.09
CA SER A 60 19.56 -17.27 -33.86
C SER A 60 18.32 -17.52 -33.00
N GLU A 61 18.45 -18.14 -31.82
CA GLU A 61 17.31 -18.37 -30.91
C GLU A 61 16.82 -17.06 -30.28
N ILE A 62 17.73 -16.13 -29.97
CA ILE A 62 17.37 -14.77 -29.52
C ILE A 62 16.60 -14.05 -30.63
N VAL A 63 17.08 -14.14 -31.88
CA VAL A 63 16.41 -13.53 -33.04
C VAL A 63 15.03 -14.13 -33.28
N GLU A 64 14.86 -15.44 -33.12
CA GLU A 64 13.55 -16.10 -33.29
C GLU A 64 12.54 -15.69 -32.22
N VAL A 65 12.98 -15.56 -30.95
CA VAL A 65 12.14 -15.02 -29.87
C VAL A 65 11.76 -13.56 -30.16
N LEU A 66 12.71 -12.74 -30.62
CA LEU A 66 12.45 -11.35 -31.00
C LEU A 66 11.50 -11.26 -32.21
N GLU A 67 11.59 -12.18 -33.18
CA GLU A 67 10.72 -12.23 -34.35
C GLU A 67 9.29 -12.68 -33.99
N GLN A 68 9.14 -13.66 -33.09
CA GLN A 68 7.83 -14.05 -32.55
C GLN A 68 7.19 -12.92 -31.74
N CYS A 69 7.98 -12.22 -30.91
CA CYS A 69 7.54 -11.01 -30.23
C CYS A 69 7.11 -9.95 -31.26
N TRP A 70 7.90 -9.72 -32.31
CA TRP A 70 7.63 -8.74 -33.36
C TRP A 70 6.33 -9.04 -34.15
N LYS A 71 6.09 -10.30 -34.52
CA LYS A 71 4.88 -10.71 -35.25
C LYS A 71 3.60 -10.53 -34.42
N HIS A 72 3.68 -10.61 -33.09
CA HIS A 72 2.57 -10.25 -32.20
C HIS A 72 2.48 -8.74 -31.91
N LEU A 73 3.56 -7.97 -32.14
CA LEU A 73 3.67 -6.53 -31.88
C LEU A 73 2.93 -5.63 -32.88
N VAL A 74 2.98 -5.97 -34.17
CA VAL A 74 2.72 -5.00 -35.26
C VAL A 74 1.24 -4.66 -35.45
N LYS A 75 0.31 -5.42 -34.85
CA LYS A 75 -1.14 -5.19 -35.07
C LYS A 75 -1.76 -4.01 -34.31
N ASP A 76 -1.12 -3.49 -33.24
CA ASP A 76 -1.71 -2.43 -32.39
C ASP A 76 -0.64 -1.48 -31.81
N ILE A 77 0.12 -0.77 -32.67
CA ILE A 77 1.11 0.22 -32.20
C ILE A 77 0.39 1.54 -31.82
N ARG A 78 0.41 1.90 -30.53
CA ARG A 78 -0.05 3.20 -29.98
C ARG A 78 1.17 4.09 -29.66
N SER A 79 0.96 5.38 -29.42
CA SER A 79 2.04 6.36 -29.12
C SER A 79 2.95 5.94 -27.96
N GLU A 80 2.39 5.29 -26.93
CA GLU A 80 3.14 4.75 -25.79
C GLU A 80 4.07 3.58 -26.21
N HIS A 81 3.65 2.76 -27.17
CA HIS A 81 4.48 1.70 -27.75
C HIS A 81 5.62 2.30 -28.58
N VAL A 82 5.38 3.42 -29.25
CA VAL A 82 6.43 4.17 -29.98
C VAL A 82 7.46 4.73 -29.00
N ALA A 83 7.05 5.30 -27.85
CA ALA A 83 8.00 5.80 -26.85
C ALA A 83 8.87 4.67 -26.26
N LEU A 84 8.28 3.50 -25.96
CA LEU A 84 9.01 2.34 -25.47
C LEU A 84 9.96 1.77 -26.55
N LEU A 85 9.49 1.70 -27.80
CA LEU A 85 10.30 1.27 -28.93
C LEU A 85 11.44 2.25 -29.20
N CYS A 86 11.19 3.55 -29.17
CA CYS A 86 12.21 4.59 -29.28
C CYS A 86 13.22 4.48 -28.12
N PHE A 87 12.78 4.26 -26.88
CA PHE A 87 13.69 4.04 -25.76
C PHE A 87 14.57 2.81 -26.00
N TYR A 88 13.98 1.68 -26.43
CA TYR A 88 14.71 0.45 -26.72
C TYR A 88 15.70 0.65 -27.88
N LEU A 89 15.25 1.25 -28.98
CA LEU A 89 16.07 1.59 -30.15
C LEU A 89 17.16 2.59 -29.81
N LEU A 90 16.92 3.57 -28.94
CA LEU A 90 17.93 4.53 -28.49
C LEU A 90 18.99 3.85 -27.63
N ASN A 91 18.60 2.91 -26.76
CA ASN A 91 19.54 2.11 -25.97
C ASN A 91 20.36 1.16 -26.85
N VAL A 92 19.73 0.50 -27.83
CA VAL A 92 20.41 -0.38 -28.81
C VAL A 92 21.32 0.44 -29.73
N PHE A 93 20.89 1.62 -30.18
CA PHE A 93 21.69 2.52 -31.01
C PHE A 93 22.86 3.12 -30.22
N ALA A 94 22.65 3.54 -28.97
CA ALA A 94 23.72 3.94 -28.07
C ALA A 94 24.71 2.79 -27.83
N PHE A 95 24.23 1.55 -27.69
CA PHE A 95 25.08 0.37 -27.62
C PHE A 95 25.93 0.18 -28.89
N MET A 96 25.32 0.29 -30.07
CA MET A 96 26.05 0.19 -31.35
C MET A 96 27.08 1.31 -31.54
N LEU A 97 26.74 2.55 -31.18
CA LEU A 97 27.68 3.69 -31.22
C LEU A 97 28.83 3.54 -30.24
N VAL A 98 28.57 2.99 -29.05
CA VAL A 98 29.57 2.76 -27.99
C VAL A 98 30.51 1.60 -28.33
N GLU A 99 30.00 0.50 -28.91
CA GLU A 99 30.84 -0.58 -29.45
C GLU A 99 31.79 -0.06 -30.53
N TRP A 100 31.37 0.94 -31.29
CA TRP A 100 32.18 1.52 -32.35
C TRP A 100 33.30 2.45 -31.85
N TRP A 101 33.23 2.96 -30.61
CA TRP A 101 34.14 4.02 -30.16
C TRP A 101 35.19 3.65 -29.09
N ARG A 102 34.94 2.85 -28.04
CA ARG A 102 36.00 2.40 -27.07
C ARG A 102 35.61 1.17 -26.23
N LEU A 103 36.56 0.26 -26.04
CA LEU A 103 36.45 -1.00 -25.27
C LEU A 103 35.97 -0.86 -23.80
N SER A 104 36.21 0.27 -23.12
CA SER A 104 35.91 0.43 -21.69
C SER A 104 34.43 0.70 -21.37
N ILE A 105 33.68 1.38 -22.23
CA ILE A 105 32.25 1.63 -22.02
C ILE A 105 31.42 0.39 -22.38
N VAL A 106 31.88 -0.43 -23.32
CA VAL A 106 31.26 -1.72 -23.68
C VAL A 106 31.17 -2.66 -22.47
N TRP A 107 32.19 -2.68 -21.61
CA TRP A 107 32.15 -3.48 -20.37
C TRP A 107 31.12 -3.00 -19.36
N ALA A 108 30.81 -1.69 -19.33
CA ALA A 108 29.76 -1.15 -18.46
C ALA A 108 28.35 -1.34 -19.07
N MET A 109 28.24 -1.33 -20.41
CA MET A 109 26.97 -1.51 -21.12
C MET A 109 26.50 -2.98 -21.15
N ARG A 110 27.42 -3.95 -21.09
CA ARG A 110 27.06 -5.38 -21.07
C ARG A 110 26.21 -5.77 -19.85
N PRO A 111 26.59 -5.44 -18.59
CA PRO A 111 25.73 -5.65 -17.43
C PRO A 111 24.37 -4.96 -17.56
N TRP A 112 24.34 -3.75 -18.13
CA TRP A 112 23.09 -3.02 -18.36
C TRP A 112 22.18 -3.73 -19.35
N PHE A 113 22.71 -4.18 -20.49
CA PHE A 113 21.95 -4.95 -21.47
C PHE A 113 21.44 -6.27 -20.89
N VAL A 114 22.29 -7.02 -20.19
CA VAL A 114 21.89 -8.25 -19.50
C VAL A 114 20.80 -7.97 -18.47
N PHE A 115 20.92 -6.89 -17.70
CA PHE A 115 19.89 -6.45 -16.76
C PHE A 115 18.58 -6.13 -17.49
N LEU A 116 18.60 -5.37 -18.59
CA LEU A 116 17.39 -5.04 -19.35
C LEU A 116 16.72 -6.28 -19.95
N VAL A 117 17.49 -7.22 -20.51
CA VAL A 117 16.96 -8.49 -21.02
C VAL A 117 16.34 -9.31 -19.90
N TRP A 118 17.05 -9.49 -18.79
CA TRP A 118 16.54 -10.20 -17.62
C TRP A 118 15.29 -9.53 -17.05
N TYR A 119 15.29 -8.20 -16.91
CA TYR A 119 14.18 -7.42 -16.37
C TYR A 119 12.94 -7.51 -17.26
N THR A 120 13.13 -7.46 -18.58
CA THR A 120 12.04 -7.65 -19.56
C THR A 120 11.51 -9.08 -19.52
N TRP A 121 12.40 -10.07 -19.45
CA TRP A 121 12.01 -11.48 -19.31
C TRP A 121 11.20 -11.72 -18.03
N ASP A 122 11.67 -11.19 -16.89
CA ASP A 122 10.95 -11.23 -15.62
C ASP A 122 9.58 -10.54 -15.74
N ALA A 123 9.50 -9.39 -16.42
CA ALA A 123 8.23 -8.73 -16.71
C ALA A 123 7.28 -9.63 -17.51
N VAL A 124 7.76 -10.34 -18.53
CA VAL A 124 6.97 -11.30 -19.31
C VAL A 124 6.47 -12.44 -18.41
N CYS A 125 7.34 -13.01 -17.58
CA CYS A 125 6.99 -14.09 -16.65
C CYS A 125 5.92 -13.64 -15.64
N CYS A 126 6.13 -12.51 -14.97
CA CYS A 126 5.16 -11.95 -14.03
C CYS A 126 3.82 -11.62 -14.70
N TRP A 127 3.86 -11.00 -15.89
CA TRP A 127 2.64 -10.67 -16.63
C TRP A 127 1.84 -11.92 -17.00
N LYS A 128 2.51 -12.97 -17.50
CA LYS A 128 1.85 -14.26 -17.81
C LYS A 128 1.27 -14.94 -16.58
N ALA A 129 1.98 -14.88 -15.44
CA ALA A 129 1.56 -15.53 -14.22
C ALA A 129 0.36 -14.83 -13.57
N VAL A 130 0.32 -13.49 -13.63
CA VAL A 130 -0.61 -12.67 -12.87
C VAL A 130 -1.58 -11.92 -13.78
N MET A 131 -1.08 -10.96 -14.57
CA MET A 131 -1.92 -10.01 -15.30
C MET A 131 -2.74 -10.65 -16.42
N ARG A 132 -2.18 -11.62 -17.16
CA ARG A 132 -2.84 -12.29 -18.29
C ARG A 132 -4.14 -13.00 -17.89
N ARG A 133 -4.25 -13.43 -16.64
CA ARG A 133 -5.40 -14.20 -16.13
C ARG A 133 -6.56 -13.30 -15.68
N ARG A 134 -6.32 -12.00 -15.56
CA ARG A 134 -7.34 -11.04 -15.13
C ARG A 134 -8.27 -10.72 -16.28
N LEU A 135 -9.54 -10.52 -15.94
CA LEU A 135 -10.53 -10.06 -16.91
C LEU A 135 -10.32 -8.57 -17.19
N ARG A 136 -10.47 -8.20 -18.45
CA ARG A 136 -10.51 -6.80 -18.85
C ARG A 136 -11.73 -6.14 -18.23
N ARG A 137 -11.69 -4.80 -18.13
CA ARG A 137 -12.88 -4.07 -17.69
C ARG A 137 -14.02 -4.31 -18.67
N SER A 138 -13.81 -4.21 -19.98
CA SER A 138 -14.86 -4.49 -20.97
C SER A 138 -15.50 -5.90 -20.93
N GLU A 139 -14.93 -6.87 -20.22
CA GLU A 139 -15.40 -8.27 -20.20
C GLU A 139 -16.51 -8.48 -19.17
N PRO A 140 -17.63 -9.16 -19.54
CA PRO A 140 -18.67 -9.55 -18.59
C PRO A 140 -18.10 -10.34 -17.41
N GLY A 141 -18.52 -10.01 -16.18
CA GLY A 141 -18.04 -10.66 -14.96
C GLY A 141 -16.70 -10.14 -14.42
N SER A 142 -16.08 -9.14 -15.05
CA SER A 142 -14.91 -8.47 -14.47
C SER A 142 -15.26 -7.81 -13.13
N PRO A 143 -14.51 -8.05 -12.04
CA PRO A 143 -14.72 -7.34 -10.78
C PRO A 143 -14.63 -5.82 -10.93
N SER A 144 -13.85 -5.35 -11.92
CA SER A 144 -13.68 -3.93 -12.25
C SER A 144 -14.95 -3.29 -12.85
N ASN A 145 -15.93 -4.08 -13.30
CA ASN A 145 -17.23 -3.58 -13.79
C ASN A 145 -18.24 -3.35 -12.69
N LYS A 146 -17.97 -3.89 -11.51
CA LYS A 146 -18.88 -3.78 -10.38
C LYS A 146 -18.72 -2.43 -9.71
N HIS A 147 -19.79 -1.98 -9.08
CA HIS A 147 -19.67 -0.88 -8.13
C HIS A 147 -18.78 -1.30 -6.96
N ARG A 148 -18.06 -0.34 -6.38
CA ARG A 148 -17.26 -0.58 -5.17
C ARG A 148 -18.14 -1.14 -4.03
N PRO A 149 -17.58 -1.89 -3.08
CA PRO A 149 -18.33 -2.39 -1.94
C PRO A 149 -19.02 -1.26 -1.16
N GLU A 150 -20.24 -1.50 -0.66
CA GLU A 150 -20.93 -0.54 0.20
C GLU A 150 -20.25 -0.43 1.58
N GLN A 151 -20.38 0.74 2.19
CA GLN A 151 -19.85 0.96 3.55
C GLN A 151 -20.60 0.10 4.56
N GLY A 152 -19.89 -0.41 5.58
CA GLY A 152 -20.50 -1.15 6.68
C GLY A 152 -20.89 -2.60 6.38
N LEU A 153 -20.81 -3.07 5.13
CA LEU A 153 -20.90 -4.50 4.84
C LEU A 153 -19.62 -5.19 5.34
N ARG A 154 -19.73 -5.92 6.46
CA ARG A 154 -18.66 -6.83 6.91
C ARG A 154 -18.67 -8.06 6.00
N ALA A 155 -17.58 -8.33 5.32
CA ALA A 155 -17.38 -9.57 4.55
C ALA A 155 -17.26 -10.84 5.43
N ARG A 156 -17.40 -10.72 6.77
CA ARG A 156 -17.22 -11.84 7.72
C ARG A 156 -18.18 -13.01 7.46
N SER A 157 -19.41 -12.78 6.96
CA SER A 157 -20.36 -13.87 6.73
C SER A 157 -19.95 -14.82 5.60
N SER A 158 -19.14 -14.38 4.63
CA SER A 158 -18.73 -15.22 3.49
C SER A 158 -17.45 -16.02 3.71
N LEU A 159 -16.67 -15.74 4.76
CA LEU A 159 -15.35 -16.36 4.97
C LEU A 159 -15.36 -17.57 5.92
N GLY A 160 -16.52 -17.98 6.43
CA GLY A 160 -16.63 -19.17 7.30
C GLY A 160 -15.83 -19.08 8.60
N LEU A 161 -15.39 -17.88 8.99
CA LEU A 161 -14.80 -17.65 10.30
C LEU A 161 -15.90 -17.85 11.35
N PRO A 162 -15.63 -18.51 12.49
CA PRO A 162 -16.61 -18.74 13.54
C PRO A 162 -17.31 -17.43 13.89
N GLN A 163 -18.64 -17.40 13.80
CA GLN A 163 -19.42 -16.30 14.35
C GLN A 163 -19.16 -16.28 15.85
N GLU A 164 -18.52 -15.23 16.35
CA GLU A 164 -18.53 -14.92 17.78
C GLU A 164 -19.97 -14.54 18.17
N GLU A 165 -20.80 -15.54 18.45
CA GLU A 165 -22.13 -15.40 19.09
C GLU A 165 -22.05 -14.77 20.50
N GLU A 166 -20.88 -14.37 20.99
CA GLU A 166 -20.69 -13.83 22.35
C GLU A 166 -20.74 -12.29 22.46
N ILE A 167 -20.73 -11.53 21.36
CA ILE A 167 -20.74 -10.05 21.45
C ILE A 167 -22.16 -9.47 21.50
N GLU A 168 -23.20 -10.22 21.10
CA GLU A 168 -24.59 -9.77 21.22
C GLU A 168 -25.04 -9.60 22.69
N ASN A 169 -24.45 -10.36 23.62
CA ASN A 169 -24.73 -10.25 25.06
C ASN A 169 -24.20 -8.97 25.72
N LEU A 170 -23.29 -8.22 25.09
CA LEU A 170 -22.79 -6.96 25.67
C LEU A 170 -23.76 -5.79 25.46
N SER A 171 -24.59 -5.85 24.41
CA SER A 171 -25.62 -4.84 24.13
C SER A 171 -26.83 -5.01 25.04
N ASP A 172 -27.18 -6.24 25.39
CA ASP A 172 -28.24 -6.57 26.35
C ASP A 172 -27.84 -6.24 27.80
N LEU A 173 -26.55 -6.38 28.16
CA LEU A 173 -26.02 -5.94 29.46
C LEU A 173 -25.99 -4.41 29.63
N LEU A 174 -25.95 -3.65 28.54
CA LEU A 174 -26.05 -2.17 28.58
C LEU A 174 -27.50 -1.67 28.46
N ALA A 175 -28.42 -2.48 27.94
CA ALA A 175 -29.85 -2.18 27.86
C ALA A 175 -30.60 -2.44 29.19
N ALA A 176 -30.09 -3.30 30.06
CA ALA A 176 -30.72 -3.69 31.33
C ALA A 176 -30.69 -2.64 32.46
N ASN A 177 -30.35 -1.37 32.17
CA ASN A 177 -30.27 -0.31 33.20
C ASN A 177 -31.00 0.98 32.85
N LYS A 178 -32.04 0.90 32.02
CA LYS A 178 -32.96 2.02 31.75
C LYS A 178 -34.42 1.59 31.83
N ASP A 179 -34.84 1.15 33.01
CA ASP A 179 -36.25 1.21 33.37
C ASP A 179 -36.57 2.63 33.85
N GLY A 180 -37.37 3.31 33.04
CA GLY A 180 -37.95 4.61 33.31
C GLY A 180 -39.15 4.79 32.38
N GLU A 181 -40.30 4.34 32.85
CA GLU A 181 -41.62 4.48 32.23
C GLU A 181 -41.87 5.88 31.66
N HIS A 182 -42.39 5.98 30.43
CA HIS A 182 -43.63 6.71 30.18
C HIS A 182 -44.14 6.62 28.72
N ALA A 183 -45.44 6.33 28.66
CA ALA A 183 -46.47 6.83 27.74
C ALA A 183 -46.45 6.44 26.25
N LYS A 184 -47.52 5.72 25.90
CA LYS A 184 -48.03 5.43 24.56
C LYS A 184 -48.59 6.71 23.90
N ASP A 185 -48.29 6.92 22.63
CA ASP A 185 -49.17 7.63 21.70
C ASP A 185 -48.98 7.08 20.27
N PRO A 186 -50.03 6.56 19.61
CA PRO A 186 -49.97 6.08 18.24
C PRO A 186 -50.77 7.00 17.30
N ASP A 187 -50.14 8.01 16.70
CA ASP A 187 -50.68 8.67 15.50
C ASP A 187 -49.63 9.50 14.71
N SER A 188 -49.09 8.88 13.63
CA SER A 188 -48.78 9.49 12.31
C SER A 188 -47.73 10.65 12.19
N PRO A 189 -47.10 10.92 11.00
CA PRO A 189 -46.77 10.10 9.84
C PRO A 189 -45.30 10.26 9.36
N ARG A 190 -44.74 9.18 8.78
CA ARG A 190 -44.17 9.05 7.40
C ARG A 190 -43.53 10.26 6.64
N LYS A 191 -43.04 11.32 7.30
CA LYS A 191 -42.41 12.50 6.66
C LYS A 191 -40.93 12.71 7.01
N LEU A 192 -40.32 11.83 7.79
CA LEU A 192 -38.90 11.97 8.18
C LEU A 192 -37.90 11.31 7.21
N GLN A 193 -38.34 10.53 6.22
CA GLN A 193 -37.43 9.88 5.27
C GLN A 193 -36.92 10.80 4.14
N LYS A 194 -37.61 11.90 3.80
CA LYS A 194 -37.16 12.82 2.75
C LYS A 194 -36.08 13.83 3.18
N ARG A 195 -35.82 13.98 4.48
CA ARG A 195 -34.76 14.89 4.97
C ARG A 195 -33.40 14.20 5.21
N ARG A 196 -33.33 12.85 5.21
CA ARG A 196 -32.05 12.13 5.33
C ARG A 196 -31.24 12.08 4.02
N ALA A 197 -31.87 12.25 2.86
CA ALA A 197 -31.17 12.24 1.56
C ALA A 197 -30.22 13.44 1.34
N ALA A 198 -30.38 14.54 2.08
CA ALA A 198 -29.49 15.70 1.97
C ALA A 198 -28.19 15.55 2.78
N ALA A 199 -28.11 14.57 3.69
CA ALA A 199 -26.94 14.34 4.54
C ALA A 199 -26.14 13.07 4.17
N SER A 200 -26.74 12.13 3.42
CA SER A 200 -26.09 10.88 3.01
C SER A 200 -25.43 10.93 1.64
N GLY A 201 -25.47 12.06 0.91
CA GLY A 201 -24.74 12.21 -0.35
C GLY A 201 -25.02 11.11 -1.39
N VAL A 202 -26.22 10.50 -1.35
CA VAL A 202 -26.63 9.50 -2.35
C VAL A 202 -26.68 10.23 -3.68
N LEU A 203 -25.70 9.94 -4.53
CA LEU A 203 -25.64 10.43 -5.89
C LEU A 203 -26.93 9.98 -6.59
N PRO A 204 -27.68 10.89 -7.24
CA PRO A 204 -28.80 10.46 -8.08
C PRO A 204 -28.24 9.51 -9.14
N GLN A 205 -28.73 8.26 -9.17
CA GLN A 205 -28.43 7.32 -10.23
C GLN A 205 -28.81 7.99 -11.56
N VAL A 206 -27.81 8.29 -12.36
CA VAL A 206 -27.99 8.81 -13.71
C VAL A 206 -28.46 7.64 -14.55
N ASN A 207 -29.73 7.66 -14.94
CA ASN A 207 -30.34 6.71 -15.88
C ASN A 207 -29.77 6.93 -17.30
N GLY A 208 -28.49 6.62 -17.49
CA GLY A 208 -27.87 6.50 -18.80
C GLY A 208 -27.76 5.02 -19.17
N ASP A 209 -28.26 4.64 -20.34
CA ASP A 209 -28.33 3.27 -20.91
C ASP A 209 -26.96 2.57 -21.15
N GLY A 210 -25.94 2.89 -20.37
CA GLY A 210 -24.64 2.22 -20.34
C GLY A 210 -24.35 1.61 -18.97
N SER A 211 -25.37 1.05 -18.31
CA SER A 211 -25.31 0.61 -16.92
C SER A 211 -24.14 -0.35 -16.71
N LEU A 212 -23.16 0.08 -15.90
CA LEU A 212 -22.43 -0.86 -15.04
C LEU A 212 -23.50 -1.76 -14.42
N GLU A 213 -23.33 -3.08 -14.49
CA GLU A 213 -24.27 -4.01 -13.84
C GLU A 213 -24.53 -3.52 -12.41
N GLU A 214 -25.77 -3.59 -11.93
CA GLU A 214 -26.16 -3.17 -10.57
C GLU A 214 -25.42 -3.94 -9.46
N ASP A 215 -24.57 -4.88 -9.85
CA ASP A 215 -23.71 -5.70 -9.02
C ASP A 215 -22.70 -4.85 -8.23
N ILE A 216 -22.81 -4.94 -6.91
CA ILE A 216 -21.83 -4.43 -5.95
C ILE A 216 -20.74 -5.49 -5.74
N ALA A 217 -19.48 -5.07 -5.70
CA ALA A 217 -18.36 -5.97 -5.38
C ALA A 217 -18.51 -6.52 -3.94
N PRO A 218 -18.33 -7.84 -3.74
CA PRO A 218 -18.58 -8.46 -2.43
C PRO A 218 -17.51 -8.14 -1.37
N PHE A 219 -16.30 -7.80 -1.79
CA PHE A 219 -15.17 -7.50 -0.91
C PHE A 219 -14.16 -6.56 -1.59
N LEU A 220 -13.19 -6.08 -0.80
CA LEU A 220 -12.07 -5.29 -1.29
C LEU A 220 -11.02 -6.19 -1.94
N ASP A 221 -10.67 -5.89 -3.19
CA ASP A 221 -9.65 -6.61 -3.94
C ASP A 221 -8.61 -5.62 -4.47
N MET A 222 -7.37 -5.73 -3.99
CA MET A 222 -6.27 -4.88 -4.41
C MET A 222 -5.73 -5.21 -5.80
N ASP A 223 -6.02 -6.38 -6.37
CA ASP A 223 -5.22 -6.93 -7.46
C ASP A 223 -6.04 -7.56 -8.59
N HIS A 224 -7.17 -6.94 -8.95
CA HIS A 224 -8.12 -7.48 -9.94
C HIS A 224 -8.09 -6.79 -11.32
N VAL A 225 -7.53 -5.59 -11.43
CA VAL A 225 -7.58 -4.83 -12.70
C VAL A 225 -6.53 -5.36 -13.69
N HIS A 226 -6.96 -5.63 -14.92
CA HIS A 226 -6.09 -6.12 -15.99
C HIS A 226 -5.24 -5.00 -16.61
N LEU A 227 -3.98 -5.32 -16.90
CA LEU A 227 -3.10 -4.51 -17.76
C LEU A 227 -2.61 -5.33 -18.95
N THR A 228 -2.56 -4.68 -20.11
CA THR A 228 -1.84 -5.25 -21.26
C THR A 228 -0.36 -5.40 -20.94
N PHE A 229 0.33 -6.29 -21.65
CA PHE A 229 1.77 -6.48 -21.44
C PHE A 229 2.56 -5.18 -21.56
N TRP A 230 2.19 -4.30 -22.51
CA TRP A 230 2.88 -3.03 -22.73
C TRP A 230 2.68 -2.04 -21.60
N PHE A 231 1.46 -1.89 -21.09
CA PHE A 231 1.20 -1.02 -19.94
C PHE A 231 1.88 -1.54 -18.68
N PHE A 232 1.87 -2.86 -18.49
CA PHE A 232 2.58 -3.50 -17.39
C PHE A 232 4.10 -3.26 -17.49
N LEU A 233 4.71 -3.48 -18.65
CA LEU A 233 6.14 -3.26 -18.88
C LEU A 233 6.52 -1.78 -18.71
N TRP A 234 5.70 -0.88 -19.27
CA TRP A 234 5.89 0.57 -19.13
C TRP A 234 5.98 0.97 -17.66
N GLY A 235 4.98 0.61 -16.85
CA GLY A 235 5.02 1.05 -15.46
C GLY A 235 6.01 0.24 -14.62
N ARG A 236 6.40 -0.99 -15.00
CA ARG A 236 7.59 -1.63 -14.40
C ARG A 236 8.84 -0.77 -14.55
N ILE A 237 9.09 -0.26 -15.75
CA ILE A 237 10.26 0.58 -16.03
C ILE A 237 10.14 1.92 -15.31
N PHE A 238 9.04 2.65 -15.49
CA PHE A 238 8.95 4.04 -15.04
C PHE A 238 8.51 4.21 -13.59
N ILE A 239 7.81 3.23 -13.01
CA ILE A 239 7.30 3.28 -11.64
C ILE A 239 8.06 2.28 -10.78
N GLY A 240 8.18 1.02 -11.24
CA GLY A 240 8.85 -0.04 -10.50
C GLY A 240 10.31 0.28 -10.20
N LEU A 241 11.09 0.73 -11.18
CA LEU A 241 12.49 1.14 -10.92
C LEU A 241 12.58 2.33 -9.98
N GLY A 242 11.68 3.31 -10.10
CA GLY A 242 11.61 4.46 -9.20
C GLY A 242 11.26 4.07 -7.76
N ALA A 243 10.34 3.12 -7.58
CA ALA A 243 10.00 2.52 -6.29
C ALA A 243 11.22 1.81 -5.68
N TRP A 244 11.87 0.91 -6.41
CA TRP A 244 13.09 0.23 -5.94
C TRP A 244 14.20 1.20 -5.56
N ALA A 245 14.46 2.21 -6.38
CA ALA A 245 15.45 3.23 -6.06
C ALA A 245 15.08 4.00 -4.79
N SER A 246 13.82 4.39 -4.62
CA SER A 246 13.35 5.09 -3.42
C SER A 246 13.45 4.23 -2.17
N MET A 247 13.18 2.91 -2.27
CA MET A 247 13.38 1.97 -1.15
C MET A 247 14.85 1.88 -0.73
N ILE A 248 15.77 1.85 -1.70
CA ILE A 248 17.21 1.71 -1.43
C ILE A 248 17.79 3.02 -0.87
N PHE A 249 17.52 4.14 -1.54
CA PHE A 249 18.18 5.43 -1.29
C PHE A 249 17.40 6.40 -0.41
N GLY A 250 16.09 6.18 -0.26
CA GLY A 250 15.19 7.07 0.45
C GLY A 250 14.81 8.32 -0.35
N GLY A 251 13.87 9.08 0.20
CA GLY A 251 13.49 10.42 -0.24
C GLY A 251 14.13 11.54 0.59
N LYS A 252 13.46 12.68 0.63
CA LYS A 252 13.81 13.81 1.50
C LYS A 252 13.48 13.47 2.95
N ASP A 253 12.27 13.00 3.21
CA ASP A 253 11.80 12.68 4.56
C ASP A 253 11.93 11.18 4.91
N THR A 254 12.28 10.32 3.95
CA THR A 254 12.46 8.88 4.18
C THR A 254 13.92 8.45 3.98
N PRO A 255 14.49 7.64 4.89
CA PRO A 255 15.91 7.31 4.81
C PRO A 255 16.25 6.28 3.73
N GLY A 256 15.32 5.39 3.37
CA GLY A 256 15.62 4.18 2.62
C GLY A 256 16.57 3.24 3.38
N ILE A 257 16.83 2.07 2.82
CA ILE A 257 17.62 1.00 3.46
C ILE A 257 19.03 1.46 3.80
N LEU A 258 19.72 2.11 2.85
CA LEU A 258 21.13 2.44 3.03
C LEU A 258 21.34 3.46 4.14
N ARG A 259 20.55 4.56 4.16
CA ARG A 259 20.69 5.56 5.22
C ARG A 259 20.14 5.04 6.55
N TYR A 260 19.11 4.19 6.53
CA TYR A 260 18.61 3.55 7.75
C TYR A 260 19.66 2.64 8.40
N GLY A 261 20.28 1.74 7.61
CA GLY A 261 21.35 0.86 8.08
C GLY A 261 22.54 1.64 8.64
N LEU A 262 22.97 2.69 7.93
CA LEU A 262 24.06 3.56 8.40
C LEU A 262 23.69 4.28 9.72
N ARG A 263 22.48 4.81 9.82
CA ARG A 263 22.00 5.47 11.06
C ARG A 263 21.90 4.49 12.22
N ARG A 264 21.48 3.25 11.97
CA ARG A 264 21.45 2.20 12.99
C ARG A 264 22.85 1.92 13.52
N VAL A 265 23.84 1.74 12.63
CA VAL A 265 25.25 1.56 13.04
C VAL A 265 25.76 2.75 13.86
N PHE A 266 25.48 3.99 13.45
CA PHE A 266 25.90 5.16 14.23
C PHE A 266 25.16 5.31 15.56
N ASN A 267 23.92 4.82 15.66
CA ASN A 267 23.23 4.77 16.92
C ASN A 267 23.84 3.72 17.87
N ASP A 268 24.10 2.52 17.35
CA ASP A 268 24.72 1.43 18.11
C ASP A 268 26.12 1.82 18.62
N LEU A 269 26.83 2.69 17.89
CA LEU A 269 28.12 3.27 18.29
C LEU A 269 28.00 4.49 19.22
N GLY A 270 26.79 4.96 19.55
CA GLY A 270 26.55 6.14 20.39
C GLY A 270 26.88 7.48 19.74
N VAL A 271 27.14 7.52 18.43
CA VAL A 271 27.51 8.74 17.68
C VAL A 271 26.27 9.57 17.31
N TRP A 272 25.14 8.91 17.06
CA TRP A 272 23.89 9.57 16.68
C TRP A 272 22.75 9.10 17.60
N PRO A 273 22.60 9.68 18.80
CA PRO A 273 21.51 9.30 19.70
C PRO A 273 20.15 9.57 19.07
N HIS A 274 19.19 8.69 19.33
CA HIS A 274 17.83 8.82 18.83
C HIS A 274 17.07 9.87 19.63
N HIS A 275 16.37 10.76 18.93
CA HIS A 275 15.42 11.69 19.54
C HIS A 275 14.04 11.05 19.49
N VAL A 276 13.66 10.40 20.59
CA VAL A 276 12.33 9.81 20.73
C VAL A 276 11.32 10.95 20.90
N LYS A 277 10.36 11.05 19.98
CA LYS A 277 9.22 11.97 20.14
C LYS A 277 8.38 11.57 21.35
N ASN A 278 7.68 12.52 21.96
CA ASN A 278 6.72 12.20 23.01
C ASN A 278 5.63 11.26 22.44
N ALA A 279 5.59 10.03 22.94
CA ALA A 279 4.70 9.00 22.41
C ALA A 279 3.21 9.36 22.58
N ARG A 280 2.84 10.15 23.61
CA ARG A 280 1.46 10.59 23.80
C ARG A 280 1.04 11.59 22.73
N SER A 281 1.89 12.57 22.43
CA SER A 281 1.64 13.55 21.36
C SER A 281 1.63 12.86 20.00
N LEU A 282 2.61 11.98 19.72
CA LEU A 282 2.65 11.25 18.45
C LEU A 282 1.44 10.33 18.25
N ALA A 283 0.96 9.65 19.29
CA ALA A 283 -0.26 8.84 19.20
C ALA A 283 -1.51 9.70 18.89
N ALA A 284 -1.62 10.88 19.50
CA ALA A 284 -2.69 11.82 19.20
C ALA A 284 -2.60 12.33 17.74
N GLU A 285 -1.41 12.73 17.30
CA GLU A 285 -1.13 13.13 15.91
C GLU A 285 -1.50 12.01 14.93
N LEU A 286 -1.12 10.76 15.19
CA LEU A 286 -1.48 9.62 14.34
C LEU A 286 -3.00 9.44 14.21
N LEU A 287 -3.75 9.56 15.31
CA LEU A 287 -5.21 9.43 15.29
C LEU A 287 -5.91 10.58 14.58
N LEU A 288 -5.38 11.80 14.69
CA LEU A 288 -6.02 13.02 14.19
C LEU A 288 -5.59 13.40 12.77
N GLU A 289 -4.34 13.13 12.41
CA GLU A 289 -3.71 13.63 11.18
C GLU A 289 -3.41 12.51 10.17
N THR A 290 -3.96 11.31 10.36
CA THR A 290 -3.96 10.24 9.35
C THR A 290 -5.38 9.77 9.02
N THR A 291 -5.48 8.78 8.14
CA THR A 291 -6.73 8.07 7.85
C THR A 291 -7.32 7.34 9.06
N LEU A 292 -6.59 7.15 10.16
CA LEU A 292 -7.14 6.63 11.42
C LEU A 292 -8.26 7.50 12.02
N SER A 293 -8.34 8.77 11.61
CA SER A 293 -9.40 9.70 12.03
C SER A 293 -10.82 9.21 11.73
N ILE A 294 -10.99 8.28 10.77
CA ILE A 294 -12.30 7.66 10.47
C ILE A 294 -12.86 6.81 11.61
N TYR A 295 -12.03 6.41 12.59
CA TYR A 295 -12.43 5.57 13.72
C TYR A 295 -12.89 6.35 14.95
N VAL A 296 -13.04 7.67 14.86
CA VAL A 296 -13.68 8.44 15.93
C VAL A 296 -15.12 7.98 16.12
N ARG A 297 -15.50 7.74 17.38
CA ARG A 297 -16.87 7.37 17.77
C ARG A 297 -17.57 8.54 18.44
N GLU A 298 -16.84 9.24 19.29
CA GLU A 298 -17.40 10.28 20.13
C GLU A 298 -16.41 11.42 20.31
N VAL A 299 -16.95 12.63 20.40
CA VAL A 299 -16.25 13.81 20.89
C VAL A 299 -17.17 14.39 21.96
N GLU A 300 -16.73 14.36 23.21
CA GLU A 300 -17.49 14.81 24.37
C GLU A 300 -16.79 16.01 25.00
N THR A 301 -17.56 17.00 25.46
CA THR A 301 -17.02 18.14 26.22
C THR A 301 -17.65 18.18 27.59
N THR A 302 -16.83 18.05 28.63
CA THR A 302 -17.25 18.05 30.03
C THR A 302 -16.52 19.16 30.76
N GLY A 303 -17.21 20.27 31.00
CA GLY A 303 -16.60 21.48 31.54
C GLY A 303 -15.63 22.10 30.53
N SER A 304 -14.36 22.22 30.90
CA SER A 304 -13.29 22.73 30.03
C SER A 304 -12.55 21.64 29.24
N LEU A 305 -12.84 20.37 29.50
CA LEU A 305 -12.15 19.24 28.89
C LEU A 305 -12.94 18.73 27.68
N THR A 306 -12.30 18.69 26.50
CA THR A 306 -12.86 18.06 25.30
C THR A 306 -12.07 16.78 24.98
N VAL A 307 -12.75 15.63 24.91
CA VAL A 307 -12.11 14.33 24.66
C VAL A 307 -12.70 13.67 23.41
N ALA A 308 -11.83 13.18 22.52
CA ALA A 308 -12.23 12.27 21.45
C ALA A 308 -11.94 10.82 21.80
N ARG A 309 -12.92 9.94 21.54
CA ARG A 309 -12.82 8.49 21.71
C ARG A 309 -12.73 7.80 20.36
N PHE A 310 -11.69 7.02 20.16
CA PHE A 310 -11.44 6.23 18.95
C PHE A 310 -11.59 4.74 19.26
N ALA A 311 -12.19 4.01 18.33
CA ALA A 311 -12.32 2.56 18.42
C ALA A 311 -11.97 1.92 17.08
N ILE A 312 -10.77 1.35 17.03
CA ILE A 312 -10.21 0.68 15.85
C ILE A 312 -10.36 -0.84 16.08
N PRO A 313 -11.29 -1.51 15.37
CA PRO A 313 -11.50 -2.93 15.51
C PRO A 313 -10.35 -3.70 14.86
N ASP A 314 -10.08 -4.90 15.38
CA ASP A 314 -9.22 -5.89 14.75
C ASP A 314 -7.84 -5.36 14.34
N VAL A 315 -7.20 -4.55 15.21
CA VAL A 315 -5.82 -4.11 14.97
C VAL A 315 -4.90 -5.32 15.07
N PRO A 316 -4.04 -5.58 14.07
CA PRO A 316 -3.11 -6.70 14.10
C PRO A 316 -1.94 -6.46 15.07
N HIS A 317 -1.54 -7.51 15.78
CA HIS A 317 -0.41 -7.55 16.70
C HIS A 317 0.30 -8.90 16.63
N TYR A 318 1.61 -8.89 16.42
CA TYR A 318 2.42 -10.11 16.48
C TYR A 318 2.71 -10.52 17.93
N THR A 319 2.12 -11.63 18.35
CA THR A 319 2.38 -12.25 19.66
C THR A 319 3.44 -13.37 19.58
N GLN A 320 3.96 -13.78 20.74
CA GLN A 320 4.84 -14.95 20.91
C GLN A 320 6.05 -14.95 19.97
N GLN A 321 6.96 -13.99 20.10
CA GLN A 321 8.17 -13.88 19.26
C GLN A 321 7.86 -13.88 17.76
N GLY A 322 6.75 -13.25 17.36
CA GLY A 322 6.38 -13.09 15.95
C GLY A 322 5.79 -14.33 15.28
N LYS A 323 5.35 -15.33 16.05
CA LYS A 323 4.79 -16.57 15.50
C LYS A 323 3.28 -16.51 15.27
N CYS A 324 2.55 -15.77 16.10
CA CYS A 324 1.10 -15.72 16.03
C CYS A 324 0.62 -14.29 15.78
N LEU A 325 -0.24 -14.11 14.79
CA LEU A 325 -0.91 -12.85 14.52
C LEU A 325 -2.24 -12.82 15.30
N GLN A 326 -2.35 -11.91 16.26
CA GLN A 326 -3.58 -11.66 17.00
C GLN A 326 -4.24 -10.39 16.48
N HIS A 327 -5.57 -10.38 16.49
CA HIS A 327 -6.37 -9.19 16.25
C HIS A 327 -7.15 -8.85 17.52
N ALA A 328 -7.18 -7.57 17.88
CA ALA A 328 -8.02 -7.10 18.98
C ALA A 328 -8.42 -5.64 18.76
N GLU A 329 -9.44 -5.18 19.48
CA GLU A 329 -9.85 -3.78 19.44
C GLU A 329 -8.81 -2.89 20.16
N LEU A 330 -8.43 -1.80 19.50
CA LEU A 330 -7.66 -0.70 20.07
C LEU A 330 -8.61 0.48 20.37
N LEU A 331 -8.78 0.78 21.65
CA LEU A 331 -9.49 1.96 22.13
C LEU A 331 -8.49 3.02 22.54
N ALA A 332 -8.73 4.27 22.17
CA ALA A 332 -7.87 5.39 22.52
C ALA A 332 -8.70 6.63 22.86
N GLU A 333 -8.25 7.40 23.84
CA GLU A 333 -8.79 8.72 24.16
C GLU A 333 -7.74 9.80 24.03
N VAL A 334 -8.12 10.86 23.33
CA VAL A 334 -7.25 12.00 23.04
C VAL A 334 -7.87 13.27 23.62
N ASP A 335 -7.06 14.02 24.35
CA ASP A 335 -7.42 15.36 24.80
C ASP A 335 -7.37 16.32 23.61
N LEU A 336 -8.50 16.98 23.34
CA LEU A 336 -8.69 17.94 22.25
C LEU A 336 -8.85 19.39 22.73
N THR A 337 -8.66 19.64 24.04
CA THR A 337 -8.91 20.94 24.68
C THR A 337 -8.03 22.03 24.08
N ASP A 338 -6.73 21.78 23.96
CA ASP A 338 -5.78 22.66 23.29
C ASP A 338 -5.28 21.99 22.01
N ARG A 339 -5.56 22.59 20.86
CA ARG A 339 -5.13 22.09 19.56
C ARG A 339 -3.59 22.02 19.44
N SER A 340 -2.86 22.84 20.17
CA SER A 340 -1.39 22.88 20.14
C SER A 340 -0.73 21.86 21.07
N ASP A 341 -1.48 21.24 21.98
CA ASP A 341 -0.98 20.29 22.99
C ASP A 341 -1.90 19.05 23.11
N GLN A 342 -2.32 18.52 21.97
CA GLN A 342 -3.16 17.31 21.94
C GLN A 342 -2.34 16.09 22.35
N VAL A 343 -2.86 15.30 23.30
CA VAL A 343 -2.15 14.15 23.87
C VAL A 343 -3.06 12.95 24.06
N LEU A 344 -2.49 11.76 23.89
CA LEU A 344 -3.14 10.50 24.27
C LEU A 344 -3.28 10.41 25.80
N MET A 345 -4.53 10.41 26.28
CA MET A 345 -4.87 10.28 27.69
C MET A 345 -4.75 8.82 28.15
N ARG A 346 -5.48 7.92 27.47
CA ARG A 346 -5.50 6.48 27.74
C ARG A 346 -5.64 5.67 26.45
N ALA A 347 -5.12 4.44 26.46
CA ALA A 347 -5.33 3.46 25.42
C ALA A 347 -5.46 2.05 25.99
N THR A 348 -6.26 1.21 25.34
CA THR A 348 -6.40 -0.21 25.67
C THR A 348 -6.37 -1.06 24.41
N TYR A 349 -5.75 -2.24 24.46
CA TYR A 349 -5.76 -3.23 23.40
C TYR A 349 -6.33 -4.56 23.91
N GLY A 350 -7.43 -5.03 23.31
CA GLY A 350 -8.15 -6.21 23.80
C GLY A 350 -8.62 -6.04 25.26
N GLY A 351 -9.02 -4.83 25.64
CA GLY A 351 -9.40 -4.47 27.01
C GLY A 351 -8.25 -4.26 28.00
N ALA A 352 -7.02 -4.64 27.66
CA ALA A 352 -5.86 -4.42 28.51
C ALA A 352 -5.28 -3.01 28.31
N ALA A 353 -5.00 -2.29 29.40
CA ALA A 353 -4.34 -0.99 29.33
C ALA A 353 -2.92 -1.11 28.75
N ILE A 354 -2.58 -0.21 27.83
CA ILE A 354 -1.27 -0.15 27.18
C ILE A 354 -0.61 1.21 27.34
N ARG A 355 0.72 1.24 27.23
CA ARG A 355 1.49 2.49 27.30
C ARG A 355 1.40 3.25 25.97
N ALA A 356 1.73 4.55 26.00
CA ALA A 356 1.65 5.39 24.80
C ALA A 356 2.62 4.96 23.69
N ASP A 357 3.81 4.47 24.04
CA ASP A 357 4.78 3.93 23.08
C ASP A 357 4.28 2.64 22.41
N GLU A 358 3.59 1.79 23.16
CA GLU A 358 2.89 0.60 22.65
C GLU A 358 1.72 0.99 21.73
N ALA A 359 0.94 2.00 22.12
CA ALA A 359 -0.16 2.54 21.31
C ALA A 359 0.36 3.11 19.98
N VAL A 360 1.47 3.85 19.97
CA VAL A 360 2.09 4.35 18.71
C VAL A 360 2.40 3.20 17.75
N ILE A 361 2.94 2.08 18.26
CA ILE A 361 3.25 0.91 17.42
C ILE A 361 1.98 0.31 16.83
N LEU A 362 0.95 0.08 17.65
CA LEU A 362 -0.32 -0.49 17.19
C LEU A 362 -1.10 0.45 16.25
N LEU A 363 -1.04 1.77 16.48
CA LEU A 363 -1.62 2.76 15.59
C LEU A 363 -0.93 2.73 14.22
N ASN A 364 0.39 2.60 14.19
CA ASN A 364 1.10 2.43 12.93
C ASN A 364 0.76 1.09 12.24
N MET A 365 0.60 0.01 13.01
CA MET A 365 0.13 -1.28 12.45
C MET A 365 -1.25 -1.11 11.79
N ALA A 366 -2.17 -0.42 12.48
CA ALA A 366 -3.48 -0.11 11.93
C ALA A 366 -3.39 0.81 10.69
N CYS A 367 -2.58 1.87 10.73
CA CYS A 367 -2.42 2.77 9.60
C CYS A 367 -1.87 2.02 8.38
N CYS A 368 -0.70 1.39 8.51
CA CYS A 368 0.04 0.79 7.40
C CYS A 368 -0.56 -0.51 6.85
N TYR A 369 -1.23 -1.31 7.69
CA TYR A 369 -1.65 -2.66 7.31
C TYR A 369 -3.14 -2.92 7.39
N LEU A 370 -3.88 -2.14 8.19
CA LEU A 370 -5.33 -2.22 8.22
C LEU A 370 -5.96 -1.25 7.22
N VAL A 371 -5.75 0.05 7.40
CA VAL A 371 -6.46 1.08 6.62
C VAL A 371 -5.82 1.32 5.27
N HIS A 372 -4.49 1.40 5.22
CA HIS A 372 -3.78 1.77 4.01
C HIS A 372 -4.01 0.77 2.85
N PRO A 373 -3.97 -0.56 3.05
CA PRO A 373 -4.35 -1.51 2.00
C PRO A 373 -5.80 -1.37 1.52
N MET A 374 -6.72 -0.91 2.39
CA MET A 374 -8.09 -0.62 1.95
C MET A 374 -8.12 0.57 0.98
N LEU A 375 -7.34 1.64 1.23
CA LEU A 375 -7.23 2.78 0.30
C LEU A 375 -6.74 2.31 -1.07
N HIS A 376 -5.71 1.46 -1.09
CA HIS A 376 -5.24 0.83 -2.33
C HIS A 376 -6.34 0.00 -3.00
N ALA A 377 -7.07 -0.85 -2.25
CA ALA A 377 -8.16 -1.61 -2.83
C ALA A 377 -9.24 -0.69 -3.43
N PHE A 378 -9.64 0.37 -2.73
CA PHE A 378 -10.61 1.36 -3.23
C PHE A 378 -10.15 2.04 -4.51
N SER A 379 -8.85 2.31 -4.63
CA SER A 379 -8.31 2.99 -5.80
C SER A 379 -8.41 2.20 -7.11
N ASN A 380 -8.69 0.89 -7.06
CA ASN A 380 -8.96 0.13 -8.29
C ASN A 380 -10.22 0.62 -9.01
N TRP A 381 -11.22 1.11 -8.28
CA TRP A 381 -12.41 1.76 -8.87
C TRP A 381 -12.15 3.19 -9.34
N ALA A 382 -10.96 3.74 -9.05
CA ALA A 382 -10.48 5.01 -9.57
C ALA A 382 -9.72 4.88 -10.91
N ALA A 383 -9.51 3.65 -11.40
CA ALA A 383 -8.65 3.38 -12.53
C ALA A 383 -9.43 2.91 -13.76
N ASP A 384 -9.07 3.44 -14.92
CA ASP A 384 -9.47 2.96 -16.23
C ASP A 384 -8.24 2.92 -17.17
N PRO A 385 -7.56 1.77 -17.28
CA PRO A 385 -6.41 1.62 -18.17
C PRO A 385 -6.82 1.56 -19.66
N GLU A 386 -8.11 1.58 -19.97
CA GLU A 386 -8.64 1.59 -21.34
C GLU A 386 -9.14 2.98 -21.75
N SER A 387 -9.08 3.96 -20.84
CA SER A 387 -9.54 5.34 -21.05
C SER A 387 -9.01 5.92 -22.37
N PRO A 388 -9.85 6.63 -23.15
CA PRO A 388 -9.41 7.27 -24.39
C PRO A 388 -8.42 8.41 -24.12
N ASP A 389 -8.50 9.06 -22.95
CA ASP A 389 -7.56 10.10 -22.52
C ASP A 389 -6.22 9.47 -22.11
N PRO A 390 -5.10 9.76 -22.81
CA PRO A 390 -3.80 9.18 -22.48
C PRO A 390 -3.28 9.55 -21.08
N THR A 391 -3.67 10.70 -20.55
CA THR A 391 -3.30 11.19 -19.23
C THR A 391 -4.01 10.37 -18.15
N ILE A 392 -5.32 10.20 -18.27
CA ILE A 392 -6.12 9.38 -17.34
C ILE A 392 -5.69 7.92 -17.40
N ARG A 393 -5.41 7.41 -18.61
CA ARG A 393 -4.85 6.07 -18.79
C ARG A 393 -3.54 5.89 -18.06
N LYS A 394 -2.59 6.82 -18.22
CA LYS A 394 -1.30 6.79 -17.53
C LYS A 394 -1.46 6.79 -16.01
N TYR A 395 -2.34 7.64 -15.47
CA TYR A 395 -2.66 7.67 -14.04
C TYR A 395 -3.21 6.33 -13.55
N SER A 396 -4.13 5.75 -14.33
CA SER A 396 -4.72 4.44 -14.04
C SER A 396 -3.69 3.31 -14.03
N ILE A 397 -2.78 3.28 -15.02
CA ILE A 397 -1.67 2.31 -15.06
C ILE A 397 -0.81 2.44 -13.81
N GLY A 398 -0.55 3.67 -13.36
CA GLY A 398 0.22 3.93 -12.15
C GLY A 398 -0.44 3.34 -10.90
N THR A 399 -1.70 3.66 -10.68
CA THR A 399 -2.49 3.10 -9.56
C THR A 399 -2.48 1.57 -9.57
N ILE A 400 -2.78 0.94 -10.71
CA ILE A 400 -2.90 -0.53 -10.81
C ILE A 400 -1.56 -1.21 -10.51
N LEU A 401 -0.45 -0.67 -11.05
CA LEU A 401 0.86 -1.25 -10.80
C LEU A 401 1.34 -1.05 -9.38
N TYR A 402 1.06 0.10 -8.78
CA TYR A 402 1.46 0.37 -7.40
C TYR A 402 0.69 -0.53 -6.42
N ASN A 403 -0.61 -0.75 -6.66
CA ASN A 403 -1.40 -1.73 -5.91
C ASN A 403 -0.83 -3.15 -6.05
N TYR A 404 -0.47 -3.56 -7.27
CA TYR A 404 0.19 -4.84 -7.53
C TYR A 404 1.52 -4.96 -6.75
N TYR A 405 2.31 -3.89 -6.66
CA TYR A 405 3.55 -3.87 -5.89
C TYR A 405 3.31 -3.94 -4.38
N GLY A 406 2.30 -3.25 -3.86
CA GLY A 406 1.95 -3.31 -2.44
C GLY A 406 1.68 -4.74 -1.96
N VAL A 407 1.11 -5.59 -2.81
CA VAL A 407 0.87 -7.01 -2.47
C VAL A 407 2.09 -7.89 -2.76
N ASN A 408 2.66 -7.80 -3.97
CA ASN A 408 3.64 -8.77 -4.44
C ASN A 408 5.09 -8.33 -4.22
N ALA A 409 5.42 -7.09 -4.59
CA ALA A 409 6.79 -6.60 -4.49
C ALA A 409 7.18 -6.37 -3.03
N PHE A 410 6.26 -5.87 -2.20
CA PHE A 410 6.48 -5.65 -0.79
C PHE A 410 6.71 -6.96 -0.03
N ALA A 411 5.99 -8.03 -0.38
CA ALA A 411 6.24 -9.35 0.18
C ALA A 411 7.66 -9.83 -0.16
N ASN A 412 8.10 -9.72 -1.42
CA ASN A 412 9.47 -10.07 -1.81
C ASN A 412 10.51 -9.17 -1.11
N TRP A 413 10.15 -7.93 -0.84
CA TRP A 413 10.99 -7.01 -0.08
C TRP A 413 11.11 -7.46 1.39
N CYS A 414 10.03 -7.93 2.01
CA CYS A 414 10.07 -8.53 3.35
C CYS A 414 11.04 -9.72 3.40
N ASP A 415 11.07 -10.59 2.38
CA ASP A 415 12.07 -11.67 2.28
C ASP A 415 13.50 -11.13 2.18
N LEU A 416 13.74 -10.12 1.34
CA LEU A 416 15.07 -9.50 1.19
C LEU A 416 15.50 -8.82 2.49
N GLY A 417 14.61 -8.05 3.12
CA GLY A 417 14.83 -7.40 4.39
C GLY A 417 15.09 -8.43 5.50
N SER A 418 14.37 -9.54 5.49
CA SER A 418 14.58 -10.66 6.41
C SER A 418 15.96 -11.30 6.23
N TRP A 419 16.34 -11.57 4.99
CA TRP A 419 17.67 -12.07 4.65
C TRP A 419 18.80 -11.11 5.06
N LEU A 420 18.59 -9.80 4.92
CA LEU A 420 19.55 -8.76 5.30
C LEU A 420 19.54 -8.42 6.81
N GLY A 421 18.60 -8.94 7.60
CA GLY A 421 18.44 -8.58 9.01
C GLY A 421 17.80 -7.21 9.28
N PHE A 422 17.11 -6.65 8.28
CA PHE A 422 16.31 -5.42 8.37
C PHE A 422 14.82 -5.65 8.61
N CYS A 423 14.31 -6.86 8.37
CA CYS A 423 12.94 -7.29 8.67
C CYS A 423 12.97 -8.67 9.36
N LYS A 424 11.97 -9.02 10.16
CA LYS A 424 11.80 -10.37 10.75
C LYS A 424 10.55 -11.07 10.24
N VAL A 425 9.74 -10.31 9.51
CA VAL A 425 8.57 -10.77 8.77
C VAL A 425 9.03 -11.12 7.37
N ASP A 426 8.83 -12.38 7.00
CA ASP A 426 9.01 -12.88 5.65
C ASP A 426 7.79 -12.58 4.77
N ALA A 427 7.89 -12.91 3.49
CA ALA A 427 6.84 -12.68 2.51
C ALA A 427 5.52 -13.40 2.86
N GLU A 428 5.58 -14.58 3.47
CA GLU A 428 4.39 -15.35 3.84
C GLU A 428 3.64 -14.67 4.97
N ARG A 429 4.34 -14.31 6.05
CA ARG A 429 3.76 -13.59 7.20
C ARG A 429 3.21 -12.22 6.79
N PHE A 430 3.89 -11.51 5.90
CA PHE A 430 3.39 -10.24 5.36
C PHE A 430 2.08 -10.44 4.58
N ARG A 431 2.02 -11.45 3.69
CA ARG A 431 0.78 -11.75 2.96
C ARG A 431 -0.36 -12.16 3.88
N THR A 432 -0.07 -12.91 4.94
CA THR A 432 -1.06 -13.27 5.97
C THR A 432 -1.56 -12.02 6.71
N LEU A 433 -0.66 -11.12 7.09
CA LEU A 433 -1.01 -9.84 7.71
C LEU A 433 -1.96 -9.02 6.82
N ILE A 434 -1.57 -8.75 5.58
CA ILE A 434 -2.39 -7.98 4.63
C ILE A 434 -3.73 -8.67 4.36
N SER A 435 -3.72 -9.97 4.06
CA SER A 435 -4.94 -10.73 3.79
C SER A 435 -5.90 -10.70 4.97
N SER A 436 -5.39 -10.85 6.20
CA SER A 436 -6.21 -10.79 7.42
C SER A 436 -6.84 -9.41 7.64
N CYS A 437 -6.25 -8.35 7.10
CA CYS A 437 -6.74 -6.99 7.26
C CYS A 437 -7.73 -6.57 6.15
N LEU A 438 -7.58 -7.13 4.94
CA LEU A 438 -8.47 -6.82 3.81
C LEU A 438 -9.88 -7.43 3.96
N VAL A 439 -10.08 -8.36 4.91
CA VAL A 439 -11.41 -8.90 5.22
C VAL A 439 -12.33 -7.87 5.91
N HIS A 440 -11.77 -6.78 6.44
CA HIS A 440 -12.53 -5.74 7.08
C HIS A 440 -13.11 -4.78 6.02
N GLY A 441 -14.40 -4.48 6.14
CA GLY A 441 -15.04 -3.43 5.35
C GLY A 441 -14.71 -2.03 5.89
N ILE A 442 -15.09 -0.98 5.16
CA ILE A 442 -14.94 0.39 5.66
C ILE A 442 -15.88 0.58 6.87
N PRO A 443 -15.37 1.08 8.02
CA PRO A 443 -16.24 1.45 9.13
C PRO A 443 -17.15 2.64 8.76
N PRO A 444 -18.36 2.71 9.31
CA PRO A 444 -19.11 3.97 9.33
C PRO A 444 -18.28 5.04 10.04
N HIS A 445 -18.14 6.20 9.40
CA HIS A 445 -17.25 7.29 9.82
C HIS A 445 -17.93 8.66 9.75
N ALA A 446 -19.26 8.71 9.95
CA ALA A 446 -20.02 9.96 9.92
C ALA A 446 -19.59 10.95 11.02
N ASP A 447 -18.97 10.45 12.08
CA ASP A 447 -18.49 11.22 13.23
C ASP A 447 -17.17 11.95 12.96
N ILE A 448 -16.47 11.67 11.86
CA ILE A 448 -15.21 12.36 11.50
C ILE A 448 -15.39 13.89 11.47
N LYS A 449 -16.57 14.38 11.09
CA LYS A 449 -16.89 15.82 11.08
C LYS A 449 -16.77 16.50 12.45
N LYS A 450 -16.87 15.74 13.55
CA LYS A 450 -16.69 16.26 14.92
C LYS A 450 -15.23 16.66 15.18
N LEU A 451 -14.28 16.12 14.41
CA LEU A 451 -12.86 16.46 14.49
C LEU A 451 -12.47 17.70 13.67
N LYS A 452 -13.39 18.32 12.93
CA LYS A 452 -13.09 19.40 11.98
C LYS A 452 -12.30 20.56 12.59
N ASP A 453 -12.57 20.91 13.84
CA ASP A 453 -11.92 22.05 14.50
C ASP A 453 -10.65 21.63 15.28
N HIS A 454 -10.41 20.32 15.39
CA HIS A 454 -9.33 19.73 16.18
C HIS A 454 -8.26 19.04 15.32
N SER A 455 -8.57 18.65 14.08
CA SER A 455 -7.65 18.00 13.14
C SER A 455 -7.43 18.88 11.92
N ARG A 456 -6.17 19.16 11.58
CA ARG A 456 -5.80 19.90 10.37
C ARG A 456 -6.18 19.12 9.12
N LEU A 457 -5.94 17.80 9.10
CA LEU A 457 -6.31 16.91 8.01
C LEU A 457 -7.81 16.92 7.76
N VAL A 458 -8.64 16.71 8.79
CA VAL A 458 -10.10 16.68 8.65
C VAL A 458 -10.64 18.05 8.23
N ASN A 459 -10.09 19.13 8.79
CA ASN A 459 -10.45 20.49 8.40
C ASN A 459 -10.23 20.75 6.90
N PHE A 460 -9.14 20.19 6.35
CA PHE A 460 -8.79 20.26 4.94
C PHE A 460 -9.66 19.33 4.07
N LEU A 461 -9.78 18.05 4.44
CA LEU A 461 -10.42 17.03 3.60
C LEU A 461 -11.91 17.28 3.38
N LEU A 462 -12.66 17.73 4.39
CA LEU A 462 -14.12 17.93 4.27
C LEU A 462 -14.52 18.92 3.16
N PRO A 463 -13.99 20.17 3.13
CA PRO A 463 -14.30 21.09 2.05
C PRO A 463 -13.69 20.66 0.71
N VAL A 464 -12.47 20.09 0.70
CA VAL A 464 -11.80 19.64 -0.53
C VAL A 464 -12.57 18.50 -1.19
N ARG A 465 -13.03 17.50 -0.41
CA ARG A 465 -13.91 16.42 -0.90
C ARG A 465 -15.17 16.96 -1.56
N SER A 466 -15.84 17.90 -0.87
CA SER A 466 -17.08 18.49 -1.37
C SER A 466 -16.86 19.20 -2.72
N ARG A 467 -15.74 19.93 -2.85
CA ARG A 467 -15.36 20.59 -4.10
C ARG A 467 -14.96 19.58 -5.18
N PHE A 468 -14.16 18.58 -4.83
CA PHE A 468 -13.71 17.54 -5.76
C PHE A 468 -14.89 16.81 -6.38
N LEU A 469 -15.84 16.30 -5.58
CA LEU A 469 -17.00 15.56 -6.08
C LEU A 469 -17.97 16.43 -6.89
N TYR A 470 -17.99 17.74 -6.64
CA TYR A 470 -18.72 18.69 -7.47
C TYR A 470 -18.06 18.84 -8.84
N LEU A 471 -16.74 19.01 -8.88
CA LEU A 471 -15.98 19.10 -10.13
C LEU A 471 -16.00 17.77 -10.90
N PHE A 472 -15.85 16.65 -10.21
CA PHE A 472 -15.90 15.31 -10.81
C PHE A 472 -17.23 15.11 -11.56
N ARG A 473 -18.36 15.50 -10.95
CA ARG A 473 -19.67 15.46 -11.61
C ARG A 473 -19.75 16.31 -12.88
N LYS A 474 -19.07 17.46 -12.93
CA LYS A 474 -18.99 18.28 -14.15
C LYS A 474 -18.18 17.61 -15.26
N HIS A 475 -17.16 16.86 -14.86
CA HIS A 475 -16.22 16.19 -15.75
C HIS A 475 -16.50 14.69 -15.90
N GLN A 476 -17.66 14.19 -15.47
CA GLN A 476 -17.92 12.76 -15.38
C GLN A 476 -17.75 12.03 -16.72
N ALA A 477 -18.02 12.71 -17.84
CA ALA A 477 -17.82 12.19 -19.19
C ALA A 477 -16.35 11.87 -19.51
N ASP A 478 -15.40 12.55 -18.86
CA ASP A 478 -13.96 12.34 -19.02
C ASP A 478 -13.47 11.10 -18.23
N PHE A 479 -14.30 10.57 -17.33
CA PHE A 479 -13.99 9.50 -16.38
C PHE A 479 -14.99 8.31 -16.50
N PRO A 480 -15.13 7.68 -17.68
CA PRO A 480 -16.09 6.59 -17.87
C PRO A 480 -15.78 5.43 -16.92
N GLY A 481 -16.79 4.98 -16.18
CA GLY A 481 -16.68 3.87 -15.22
C GLY A 481 -15.89 4.17 -13.94
N ILE A 482 -15.25 5.32 -13.80
CA ILE A 482 -14.50 5.67 -12.59
C ILE A 482 -15.47 6.16 -11.50
N ASP A 483 -15.30 5.66 -10.28
CA ASP A 483 -16.04 6.13 -9.11
C ASP A 483 -15.38 7.40 -8.54
N GLY A 484 -16.17 8.47 -8.38
CA GLY A 484 -15.64 9.76 -7.94
C GLY A 484 -15.12 9.77 -6.49
N GLU A 485 -15.66 8.93 -5.60
CA GLU A 485 -15.13 8.79 -4.24
C GLU A 485 -13.83 7.99 -4.25
N ALA A 486 -13.78 6.90 -5.00
CA ALA A 486 -12.56 6.12 -5.19
C ALA A 486 -11.44 7.00 -5.75
N LEU A 487 -11.75 7.84 -6.75
CA LEU A 487 -10.78 8.79 -7.31
C LEU A 487 -10.34 9.81 -6.27
N PHE A 488 -11.26 10.36 -5.46
CA PHE A 488 -10.89 11.26 -4.36
C PHE A 488 -9.96 10.58 -3.34
N LEU A 489 -10.26 9.35 -2.93
CA LEU A 489 -9.44 8.59 -2.00
C LEU A 489 -8.04 8.33 -2.58
N ALA A 490 -7.98 7.90 -3.84
CA ALA A 490 -6.75 7.62 -4.55
C ALA A 490 -5.86 8.85 -4.73
N THR A 491 -6.45 10.01 -4.96
CA THR A 491 -5.72 11.18 -5.45
C THR A 491 -5.49 12.28 -4.39
N VAL A 492 -6.29 12.26 -3.33
CA VAL A 492 -6.20 13.25 -2.25
C VAL A 492 -5.87 12.58 -0.93
N VAL A 493 -6.64 11.56 -0.52
CA VAL A 493 -6.48 10.96 0.81
C VAL A 493 -5.22 10.10 0.90
N HIS A 494 -5.01 9.18 -0.04
CA HIS A 494 -3.84 8.29 -0.07
C HIS A 494 -2.51 9.05 -0.02
N PRO A 495 -2.25 10.06 -0.88
CA PRO A 495 -0.96 10.71 -0.84
C PRO A 495 -0.78 11.58 0.42
N LEU A 496 -1.85 12.11 1.00
CA LEU A 496 -1.78 12.82 2.29
C LEU A 496 -1.52 11.89 3.47
N ASP A 497 -2.06 10.67 3.43
CA ASP A 497 -1.81 9.63 4.44
C ASP A 497 -0.32 9.27 4.48
N HIS A 498 0.29 9.02 3.32
CA HIS A 498 1.75 8.87 3.17
C HIS A 498 2.52 10.05 3.73
N TYR A 499 2.19 11.26 3.24
CA TYR A 499 2.90 12.48 3.59
C TYR A 499 2.86 12.75 5.11
N ASN A 500 1.69 12.62 5.73
CA ASN A 500 1.56 12.79 7.17
C ASN A 500 2.35 11.70 7.89
N LEU A 501 2.21 10.43 7.51
CA LEU A 501 2.87 9.30 8.18
C LEU A 501 4.40 9.49 8.26
N ILE A 502 5.05 9.91 7.17
CA ILE A 502 6.51 10.05 7.11
C ILE A 502 7.03 11.37 7.67
N THR A 503 6.21 12.42 7.72
CA THR A 503 6.61 13.72 8.30
C THR A 503 6.39 13.80 9.81
N MET A 504 5.42 13.04 10.33
CA MET A 504 5.13 12.97 11.76
C MET A 504 6.17 12.13 12.53
N GLN A 505 6.93 11.26 11.88
CA GLN A 505 7.84 10.35 12.57
C GLN A 505 8.91 9.81 11.64
N LYS A 506 10.04 9.41 12.22
CA LYS A 506 11.08 8.67 11.51
C LYS A 506 11.10 7.24 12.06
N ALA A 507 11.42 6.27 11.21
CA ALA A 507 11.48 4.86 11.61
C ALA A 507 12.31 4.67 12.90
N LEU A 508 13.49 5.28 12.99
CA LEU A 508 14.36 5.11 14.16
C LEU A 508 13.93 5.88 15.42
N ASP A 509 12.99 6.83 15.30
CA ASP A 509 12.54 7.64 16.44
C ASP A 509 11.47 6.90 17.29
N GLN A 510 10.96 5.79 16.79
CA GLN A 510 10.02 4.92 17.51
C GLN A 510 10.77 3.95 18.42
N GLY A 511 10.21 3.58 19.56
CA GLY A 511 10.79 2.57 20.44
C GLY A 511 9.74 2.00 21.38
N THR A 512 10.05 0.86 22.00
CA THR A 512 9.26 0.28 23.08
C THR A 512 10.19 -0.42 24.06
N LEU A 513 9.81 -0.39 25.34
CA LEU A 513 10.51 -1.15 26.39
C LEU A 513 9.97 -2.57 26.53
N LYS A 514 8.79 -2.87 25.96
CA LYS A 514 8.13 -4.16 26.13
C LYS A 514 8.46 -5.08 24.95
N GLU A 515 9.15 -6.18 25.25
CA GLU A 515 9.60 -7.17 24.26
C GLU A 515 8.46 -7.72 23.39
N GLY A 516 7.25 -7.83 23.95
CA GLY A 516 6.06 -8.29 23.23
C GLY A 516 5.71 -7.47 21.98
N TYR A 517 6.18 -6.21 21.87
CA TYR A 517 5.92 -5.32 20.73
C TYR A 517 7.15 -5.15 19.81
N ALA A 518 8.26 -5.85 20.06
CA ALA A 518 9.49 -5.67 19.31
C ALA A 518 9.35 -6.06 17.83
N GLU A 519 8.55 -7.08 17.55
CA GLU A 519 8.28 -7.54 16.18
C GLU A 519 7.44 -6.52 15.41
N ASP A 520 6.33 -6.03 16.00
CA ASP A 520 5.51 -4.98 15.38
C ASP A 520 6.31 -3.71 15.14
N LEU A 521 7.14 -3.29 16.12
CA LEU A 521 8.02 -2.13 15.96
C LEU A 521 8.93 -2.30 14.73
N PHE A 522 9.44 -3.51 14.51
CA PHE A 522 10.34 -3.76 13.39
C PHE A 522 9.61 -3.72 12.04
N VAL A 523 8.40 -4.25 12.00
CA VAL A 523 7.52 -4.22 10.84
C VAL A 523 7.11 -2.78 10.50
N VAL A 524 6.66 -2.02 11.49
CA VAL A 524 6.31 -0.59 11.33
C VAL A 524 7.50 0.23 10.85
N ARG A 525 8.69 0.04 11.46
CA ARG A 525 9.92 0.72 11.04
C ARG A 525 10.26 0.42 9.59
N SER A 526 10.09 -0.83 9.20
CA SER A 526 10.30 -1.29 7.83
C SER A 526 9.35 -0.58 6.87
N ALA A 527 8.05 -0.50 7.20
CA ALA A 527 7.08 0.26 6.41
C ALA A 527 7.49 1.73 6.28
N ILE A 528 7.70 2.46 7.38
CA ILE A 528 8.03 3.89 7.35
C ILE A 528 9.35 4.16 6.60
N MET A 529 10.32 3.25 6.70
CA MET A 529 11.59 3.36 5.99
C MET A 529 11.41 3.35 4.46
N ILE A 530 10.43 2.58 3.96
CA ILE A 530 10.23 2.33 2.52
C ILE A 530 8.99 3.00 1.94
N THR A 531 8.08 3.50 2.77
CA THR A 531 7.06 4.47 2.38
C THR A 531 7.79 5.65 1.77
N SER A 532 7.60 5.89 0.47
CA SER A 532 8.23 7.02 -0.19
C SER A 532 7.35 8.27 -0.11
N GLU A 533 8.00 9.44 -0.14
CA GLU A 533 7.31 10.72 -0.23
C GLU A 533 6.96 11.05 -1.67
N LYS A 534 7.91 10.93 -2.60
CA LYS A 534 7.71 11.05 -4.03
C LYS A 534 8.76 10.16 -4.68
N LEU A 535 8.35 9.32 -5.61
CA LEU A 535 9.27 8.45 -6.35
C LEU A 535 10.16 9.31 -7.27
N PHE A 536 11.30 9.79 -6.77
CA PHE A 536 12.05 10.87 -7.42
C PHE A 536 12.42 10.59 -8.89
N LEU A 537 12.82 9.35 -9.21
CA LEU A 537 13.11 8.95 -10.60
C LEU A 537 11.85 8.96 -11.47
N THR A 538 10.73 8.51 -10.90
CA THR A 538 9.44 8.52 -11.60
C THR A 538 9.01 9.95 -11.88
N TYR A 539 9.11 10.83 -10.89
CA TYR A 539 8.76 12.25 -10.98
C TYR A 539 9.66 13.05 -11.92
N LEU A 540 10.90 12.63 -12.11
CA LEU A 540 11.81 13.23 -13.08
C LEU A 540 11.32 13.03 -14.53
N VAL A 541 10.62 11.92 -14.80
CA VAL A 541 10.11 11.58 -16.14
C VAL A 541 8.63 11.93 -16.29
N ASN A 542 7.87 11.82 -15.20
CA ASN A 542 6.42 11.91 -15.20
C ASN A 542 5.94 12.67 -13.97
N ASP A 543 5.45 13.89 -14.17
CA ASP A 543 4.76 14.62 -13.10
C ASP A 543 3.34 14.04 -12.90
N PHE A 544 3.08 13.60 -11.67
CA PHE A 544 1.78 13.12 -11.22
C PHE A 544 1.11 14.10 -10.25
N SER A 545 1.70 15.24 -9.95
CA SER A 545 1.10 16.24 -9.05
C SER A 545 -0.17 16.85 -9.64
N PHE A 546 -1.11 17.27 -8.79
CA PHE A 546 -2.27 18.03 -9.28
C PHE A 546 -1.86 19.36 -9.92
N SER A 547 -0.85 20.03 -9.36
CA SER A 547 -0.34 21.30 -9.88
C SER A 547 0.23 21.19 -11.29
N GLY A 548 0.79 20.02 -11.64
CA GLY A 548 1.33 19.73 -12.97
C GLY A 548 0.31 19.15 -13.94
N SER A 549 -0.90 18.80 -13.48
CA SER A 549 -1.91 18.21 -14.33
C SER A 549 -2.56 19.24 -15.26
N SER A 550 -2.77 18.84 -16.52
CA SER A 550 -3.50 19.64 -17.50
C SER A 550 -5.02 19.48 -17.40
N HIS A 551 -5.51 18.45 -16.71
CA HIS A 551 -6.94 18.16 -16.66
C HIS A 551 -7.67 19.13 -15.70
N PRO A 552 -8.77 19.79 -16.11
CA PRO A 552 -9.45 20.80 -15.30
C PRO A 552 -9.88 20.33 -13.90
N LEU A 553 -10.39 19.10 -13.77
CA LEU A 553 -10.73 18.51 -12.47
C LEU A 553 -9.59 18.65 -11.43
N PHE A 554 -8.38 18.23 -11.78
CA PHE A 554 -7.25 18.20 -10.85
C PHE A 554 -6.74 19.61 -10.56
N LYS A 555 -6.59 20.42 -11.61
CA LYS A 555 -6.12 21.81 -11.48
C LYS A 555 -7.06 22.67 -10.62
N ASP A 556 -8.35 22.64 -10.91
CA ASP A 556 -9.35 23.43 -10.17
C ASP A 556 -9.51 22.93 -8.72
N THR A 557 -9.31 21.63 -8.49
CA THR A 557 -9.27 21.09 -7.12
C THR A 557 -8.04 21.59 -6.39
N TYR A 558 -6.85 21.55 -7.01
CA TYR A 558 -5.61 22.07 -6.43
C TYR A 558 -5.73 23.54 -6.08
N ASP A 559 -6.20 24.38 -7.00
CA ASP A 559 -6.35 25.82 -6.76
C ASP A 559 -7.27 26.13 -5.58
N PHE A 560 -8.33 25.32 -5.38
CA PHE A 560 -9.20 25.41 -4.21
C PHE A 560 -8.51 24.90 -2.93
N ALA A 561 -7.87 23.72 -2.99
CA ALA A 561 -7.19 23.10 -1.87
C ALA A 561 -6.05 23.97 -1.34
N LYS A 562 -5.31 24.61 -2.24
CA LYS A 562 -4.22 25.55 -1.98
C LYS A 562 -4.63 26.71 -1.06
N GLN A 563 -5.85 27.22 -1.24
CA GLN A 563 -6.43 28.29 -0.41
C GLN A 563 -6.76 27.83 1.01
N ARG A 564 -6.89 26.52 1.23
CA ARG A 564 -7.17 25.92 2.55
C ARG A 564 -5.89 25.57 3.27
N ASP A 565 -5.02 24.84 2.58
CA ASP A 565 -3.73 24.42 3.09
C ASP A 565 -2.79 24.15 1.90
N GLN A 566 -1.91 25.12 1.62
CA GLN A 566 -0.92 25.01 0.56
C GLN A 566 -0.11 23.71 0.67
N ARG A 567 0.33 23.38 1.89
CA ARG A 567 1.25 22.27 2.12
C ARG A 567 0.56 20.93 1.89
N PHE A 568 -0.72 20.78 2.17
CA PHE A 568 -1.46 19.57 1.77
C PHE A 568 -1.78 19.58 0.27
N ALA A 569 -2.12 20.72 -0.32
CA ALA A 569 -2.40 20.80 -1.75
C ALA A 569 -1.19 20.38 -2.62
N ASP A 570 0.02 20.77 -2.23
CA ASP A 570 1.28 20.41 -2.93
C ASP A 570 1.64 18.91 -2.85
N GLU A 571 0.92 18.20 -1.99
CA GLU A 571 1.10 16.79 -1.73
C GLU A 571 -0.01 15.93 -2.34
N MET A 572 -0.95 16.52 -3.08
CA MET A 572 -1.99 15.80 -3.83
C MET A 572 -1.44 15.28 -5.18
N GLU A 573 -1.88 14.08 -5.57
CA GLU A 573 -1.35 13.34 -6.73
C GLU A 573 -2.48 12.76 -7.59
N CYS A 574 -2.30 12.68 -8.91
CA CYS A 574 -3.32 12.24 -9.86
C CYS A 574 -3.53 10.72 -9.90
N CYS A 575 -2.75 9.96 -9.13
CA CYS A 575 -2.88 8.51 -8.98
C CYS A 575 -2.29 8.05 -7.64
N VAL A 576 -2.47 6.78 -7.31
CA VAL A 576 -1.89 6.15 -6.11
C VAL A 576 -0.42 5.83 -6.39
N LEU A 577 0.45 6.83 -6.28
CA LEU A 577 1.86 6.70 -6.62
C LEU A 577 2.74 7.47 -5.64
N ARG A 578 2.93 6.90 -4.44
CA ARG A 578 3.67 7.58 -3.40
C ARG A 578 4.72 6.75 -2.70
#